data_AF-A0A183GG16-F1
#
_entry.id   AF-A0A183GG16-F1
#
_cell.length_a   1.000
_cell.length_b   1.000
_cell.length_c   1.000
_cell.angle_alpha   90.00
_cell.angle_beta   90.00
_cell.angle_gamma   90.00
#
_symmetry.space_group_name_H-M   'P 1'
#
loop_
_entity.id
_entity.type
_entity.pdbx_description
1 polymer ?
#
loop_
_entity_poly.entity_id
_entity_poly.type
_entity_poly.pdbx_seq_one_letter_code
_entity_poly.pdbx_strand_id
1 'polypeptide(L)'
;MTIQRTGGDAAKIALMIYTVLFWTFAAYIAIVAGSASLFVGFIGCCGAVQRMRCLIVGFMLCLFVLFLADVSIGTLALVFRNKFANGQLTVYIKNMTHTRYNRDAWVKPLLDTVQFYLASSDSTLEENLKSLVSFSYGVSMEMEENRKVTAMLDKLQFYQQCCGGESPRDYLNSFWFITNTERGTRSFVPPSCCRQSQMGRAWAPAPIDPMCTTYAYDSQAFASSVHNVVSAEVANSVLETLGPMGGVFRLLWLLLDSAHRI
;
A
#
# COMPACT_ATOMS: atom_id res chain seq x y z
N MET A 1 38.08 12.78 -19.49
CA MET A 1 37.27 13.49 -18.47
C MET A 1 35.99 13.96 -19.15
N THR A 2 34.97 13.11 -19.24
CA THR A 2 33.65 13.49 -19.79
C THR A 2 32.60 12.40 -19.52
N ILE A 3 31.46 12.84 -18.96
CA ILE A 3 30.10 12.23 -18.95
C ILE A 3 29.79 11.09 -17.94
N GLN A 4 29.31 11.48 -16.73
CA GLN A 4 28.45 10.66 -15.84
C GLN A 4 27.36 11.49 -15.13
N ARG A 5 27.02 12.70 -15.61
CA ARG A 5 26.15 13.64 -14.86
C ARG A 5 24.66 13.67 -15.28
N THR A 6 24.17 12.73 -16.10
CA THR A 6 22.81 12.82 -16.71
C THR A 6 21.76 11.84 -16.17
N GLY A 7 22.13 10.83 -15.37
CA GLY A 7 21.19 9.79 -14.90
C GLY A 7 20.37 10.14 -13.64
N GLY A 8 20.94 10.94 -12.73
CA GLY A 8 20.29 11.32 -11.47
C GLY A 8 19.17 12.34 -11.63
N ASP A 9 19.29 13.22 -12.63
CA ASP A 9 18.32 14.26 -12.90
C ASP A 9 17.04 13.68 -13.50
N ALA A 10 17.15 12.70 -14.41
CA ALA A 10 15.99 12.06 -15.03
C ALA A 10 15.07 11.35 -14.01
N ALA A 11 15.63 10.69 -13.00
CA ALA A 11 14.83 10.01 -11.98
C ALA A 11 14.18 10.98 -10.97
N LYS A 12 14.87 12.07 -10.63
CA LYS A 12 14.29 13.17 -9.82
C LYS A 12 13.18 13.89 -10.59
N ILE A 13 13.38 14.11 -11.89
CA ILE A 13 12.39 14.68 -12.79
C ILE A 13 11.18 13.75 -12.89
N ALA A 14 11.38 12.44 -13.07
CA ALA A 14 10.28 11.48 -13.10
C ALA A 14 9.51 11.45 -11.77
N LEU A 15 10.19 11.40 -10.63
CA LEU A 15 9.54 11.44 -9.31
C LEU A 15 8.77 12.75 -9.09
N MET A 16 9.35 13.90 -9.48
CA MET A 16 8.65 15.17 -9.44
C MET A 16 7.45 15.21 -10.37
N ILE A 17 7.53 14.62 -11.57
CA ILE A 17 6.39 14.49 -12.48
C ILE A 17 5.30 13.62 -11.85
N TYR A 18 5.65 12.47 -11.27
CA TYR A 18 4.67 11.59 -10.62
C TYR A 18 4.00 12.22 -9.40
N THR A 19 4.77 12.89 -8.54
CA THR A 19 4.20 13.59 -7.39
C THR A 19 3.33 14.75 -7.86
N VAL A 20 3.79 15.58 -8.80
CA VAL A 20 2.98 16.68 -9.37
C VAL A 20 1.71 16.13 -10.01
N LEU A 21 1.79 15.05 -10.79
CA LEU A 21 0.64 14.41 -11.41
C LEU A 21 -0.36 13.94 -10.35
N PHE A 22 0.10 13.27 -9.30
CA PHE A 22 -0.75 12.85 -8.17
C PHE A 22 -1.41 14.05 -7.48
N TRP A 23 -0.65 15.10 -7.15
CA TRP A 23 -1.17 16.32 -6.53
C TRP A 23 -2.16 17.04 -7.44
N THR A 24 -1.96 17.05 -8.76
CA THR A 24 -2.90 17.65 -9.71
C THR A 24 -4.20 16.86 -9.81
N PHE A 25 -4.14 15.51 -9.81
CA PHE A 25 -5.34 14.68 -9.79
C PHE A 25 -6.11 14.85 -8.47
N ALA A 26 -5.41 14.81 -7.33
CA ALA A 26 -6.02 15.03 -6.03
C ALA A 26 -6.68 16.43 -5.94
N ALA A 27 -6.00 17.47 -6.42
CA ALA A 27 -6.53 18.82 -6.49
C ALA A 27 -7.76 18.92 -7.41
N TYR A 28 -7.72 18.29 -8.58
CA TYR A 28 -8.85 18.28 -9.51
C TYR A 28 -10.09 17.63 -8.89
N ILE A 29 -9.92 16.46 -8.26
CA ILE A 29 -11.01 15.77 -7.55
C ILE A 29 -11.52 16.61 -6.38
N ALA A 30 -10.63 17.25 -5.61
CA ALA A 30 -11.02 18.14 -4.51
C ALA A 30 -11.81 19.36 -5.00
N ILE A 31 -11.41 19.97 -6.12
CA ILE A 31 -12.14 21.11 -6.71
C ILE A 31 -13.53 20.67 -7.20
N VAL A 32 -13.61 19.55 -7.92
CA VAL A 32 -14.90 19.03 -8.41
C VAL A 32 -15.81 18.66 -7.24
N ALA A 33 -15.32 17.91 -6.26
CA ALA A 33 -16.09 17.52 -5.08
C ALA A 33 -16.51 18.74 -4.23
N GLY A 34 -15.60 19.71 -4.04
CA GLY A 34 -15.89 20.95 -3.32
C GLY A 34 -16.94 21.80 -4.02
N SER A 35 -16.84 21.94 -5.35
CA SER A 35 -17.84 22.67 -6.15
C SER A 35 -19.22 22.02 -6.06
N ALA A 36 -19.29 20.69 -6.18
CA ALA A 36 -20.55 19.94 -6.04
C ALA A 36 -21.16 20.12 -4.64
N SER A 37 -20.32 20.07 -3.59
CA SER A 37 -20.76 20.28 -2.21
C SER A 37 -21.29 21.70 -1.97
N LEU A 38 -20.67 22.72 -2.58
CA LEU A 38 -21.16 24.10 -2.54
C LEU A 38 -22.50 24.26 -3.28
N PHE A 39 -22.66 23.62 -4.44
CA PHE A 39 -23.93 23.63 -5.17
C PHE A 39 -25.05 22.97 -4.38
N VAL A 40 -24.79 21.80 -3.78
CA VAL A 40 -25.74 21.11 -2.90
C VAL A 40 -26.08 21.97 -1.68
N GLY A 41 -25.10 22.63 -1.07
CA GLY A 41 -25.29 23.56 0.04
C GLY A 41 -26.08 24.82 -0.34
N PHE A 42 -25.84 25.38 -1.53
CA PHE A 42 -26.59 26.54 -2.04
C PHE A 42 -28.06 26.19 -2.28
N ILE A 43 -28.35 25.03 -2.86
CA ILE A 43 -29.72 24.52 -3.02
C ILE A 43 -30.38 24.34 -1.66
N GLY A 44 -29.66 23.78 -0.67
CA GLY A 44 -30.16 23.67 0.70
C GLY A 44 -30.48 25.03 1.34
N CYS A 45 -29.61 26.03 1.17
CA CYS A 45 -29.78 27.37 1.71
C CYS A 45 -30.93 28.13 1.04
N CYS A 46 -31.01 28.11 -0.29
CA CYS A 46 -32.13 28.69 -1.04
C CYS A 46 -33.46 28.00 -0.68
N GLY A 47 -33.43 26.68 -0.44
CA GLY A 47 -34.60 25.92 0.02
C GLY A 47 -35.06 26.31 1.42
N ALA A 48 -34.16 26.68 2.32
CA ALA A 48 -34.51 27.16 3.65
C ALA A 48 -35.10 28.58 3.64
N VAL A 49 -34.55 29.46 2.79
CA VAL A 49 -34.97 30.87 2.68
C VAL A 49 -36.26 31.02 1.89
N GLN A 50 -36.41 30.30 0.77
CA GLN A 50 -37.65 30.28 0.01
C GLN A 50 -38.57 29.21 0.59
N ARG A 51 -39.81 29.57 0.96
CA ARG A 51 -40.82 28.66 1.54
C ARG A 51 -41.33 27.57 0.57
N MET A 52 -40.54 27.22 -0.44
CA MET A 52 -40.80 26.24 -1.49
C MET A 52 -40.49 24.84 -0.98
N ARG A 53 -41.52 24.15 -0.51
CA ARG A 53 -41.47 22.80 0.06
C ARG A 53 -40.81 21.76 -0.86
N CYS A 54 -40.95 21.91 -2.18
CA CYS A 54 -40.41 20.96 -3.16
C CYS A 54 -38.87 20.91 -3.15
N LEU A 55 -38.21 22.07 -2.97
CA LEU A 55 -36.75 22.17 -3.00
C LEU A 55 -36.10 21.56 -1.74
N ILE A 56 -36.73 21.74 -0.58
CA ILE A 56 -36.31 21.14 0.70
C ILE A 56 -36.45 19.62 0.67
N VAL A 57 -37.57 19.11 0.15
CA VAL A 57 -37.83 17.67 0.04
C VAL A 57 -36.82 17.00 -0.90
N GLY A 58 -36.50 17.64 -2.03
CA GLY A 58 -35.48 17.15 -2.96
C GLY A 58 -34.08 17.10 -2.33
N PHE A 59 -33.70 18.11 -1.55
CA PHE A 59 -32.44 18.13 -0.81
C PHE A 59 -32.35 16.99 0.21
N MET A 60 -33.39 16.80 1.03
CA MET A 60 -33.44 15.71 2.01
C MET A 60 -33.37 14.33 1.37
N LEU A 61 -34.06 14.13 0.24
CA LEU A 61 -34.04 12.86 -0.49
C LEU A 61 -32.68 12.58 -1.12
N CYS A 62 -32.02 13.61 -1.67
CA CYS A 62 -30.66 13.50 -2.23
C CYS A 62 -29.64 13.09 -1.15
N LEU A 63 -29.67 13.75 0.02
CA LEU A 63 -28.81 13.39 1.15
C LEU A 63 -29.07 11.97 1.67
N PHE A 64 -30.33 11.55 1.71
CA PHE A 64 -30.68 10.19 2.11
C PHE A 64 -30.14 9.13 1.14
N VAL A 65 -30.21 9.38 -0.17
CA VAL A 65 -29.62 8.48 -1.19
C VAL A 65 -28.10 8.42 -1.07
N LEU A 66 -27.43 9.56 -0.85
CA LEU A 66 -25.98 9.59 -0.62
C LEU A 66 -25.59 8.81 0.63
N PHE A 67 -26.34 8.95 1.73
CA PHE A 67 -26.13 8.21 2.95
C PHE A 67 -26.27 6.69 2.74
N LEU A 68 -27.32 6.24 2.04
CA LEU A 68 -27.48 4.82 1.72
C LEU A 68 -26.36 4.30 0.81
N ALA A 69 -25.89 5.11 -0.14
CA ALA A 69 -24.76 4.77 -0.99
C ALA A 69 -23.48 4.59 -0.15
N ASP A 70 -23.16 5.52 0.76
CA ASP A 70 -21.99 5.41 1.62
C ASP A 70 -22.09 4.22 2.59
N VAL A 71 -23.25 3.99 3.19
CA VAL A 71 -23.50 2.81 4.03
C VAL A 71 -23.35 1.52 3.21
N SER A 72 -23.84 1.50 1.97
CA SER A 72 -23.67 0.34 1.09
C SER A 72 -22.19 0.08 0.78
N ILE A 73 -21.41 1.11 0.46
CA ILE A 73 -19.95 1.00 0.22
C ILE A 73 -19.24 0.48 1.47
N GLY A 74 -19.57 1.02 2.65
CA GLY A 74 -19.00 0.57 3.93
C GLY A 74 -19.36 -0.89 4.25
N THR A 75 -20.62 -1.27 4.04
CA THR A 75 -21.09 -2.64 4.29
C THR A 75 -20.47 -3.63 3.29
N LEU A 76 -20.36 -3.26 2.02
CA LEU A 76 -19.65 -4.03 1.00
C LEU A 76 -18.18 -4.21 1.40
N ALA A 77 -17.49 -3.16 1.86
CA ALA A 77 -16.10 -3.28 2.31
C ALA A 77 -15.95 -4.27 3.48
N LEU A 78 -16.88 -4.25 4.45
CA LEU A 78 -16.88 -5.17 5.59
C LEU A 78 -17.19 -6.63 5.19
N VAL A 79 -18.20 -6.85 4.34
CA VAL A 79 -18.55 -8.20 3.86
C VAL A 79 -17.45 -8.76 2.97
N PHE A 80 -16.89 -7.93 2.10
CA PHE A 80 -15.78 -8.33 1.27
C PHE A 80 -14.53 -8.64 2.10
N ARG A 81 -14.26 -7.95 3.22
CA ARG A 81 -13.16 -8.28 4.15
C ARG A 81 -13.21 -9.76 4.58
N ASN A 82 -14.39 -10.27 4.94
CA ASN A 82 -14.55 -11.68 5.34
C ASN A 82 -14.43 -12.67 4.17
N LYS A 83 -14.79 -12.26 2.94
CA LYS A 83 -14.56 -13.07 1.74
C LYS A 83 -13.11 -13.05 1.26
N PHE A 84 -12.36 -11.98 1.56
CA PHE A 84 -10.96 -11.84 1.19
C PHE A 84 -10.06 -12.80 2.00
N ALA A 85 -10.35 -13.00 3.28
CA ALA A 85 -9.62 -13.91 4.16
C ALA A 85 -9.62 -15.40 3.71
N ASN A 86 -10.61 -15.80 2.90
CA ASN A 86 -10.78 -17.21 2.47
C ASN A 86 -10.05 -17.57 1.17
N GLY A 87 -9.15 -16.72 0.64
CA GLY A 87 -8.29 -17.02 -0.53
C GLY A 87 -8.99 -17.17 -1.89
N GLN A 88 -10.33 -17.20 -1.92
CA GLN A 88 -11.18 -17.31 -3.12
C GLN A 88 -10.98 -16.14 -4.10
N LEU A 89 -10.66 -14.96 -3.57
CA LEU A 89 -10.43 -13.76 -4.37
C LEU A 89 -9.16 -13.87 -5.20
N THR A 90 -8.09 -14.46 -4.66
CA THR A 90 -6.81 -14.61 -5.37
C THR A 90 -6.98 -15.45 -6.62
N VAL A 91 -7.86 -16.47 -6.59
CA VAL A 91 -8.23 -17.27 -7.76
C VAL A 91 -8.99 -16.42 -8.78
N TYR A 92 -9.97 -15.62 -8.33
CA TYR A 92 -10.79 -14.77 -9.21
C TYR A 92 -9.96 -13.66 -9.88
N ILE A 93 -9.09 -13.01 -9.11
CA ILE A 93 -8.15 -12.00 -9.60
C ILE A 93 -7.13 -12.66 -10.51
N LYS A 94 -6.44 -13.73 -10.11
CA LYS A 94 -5.43 -14.41 -10.95
C LYS A 94 -5.99 -14.83 -12.30
N ASN A 95 -7.24 -15.32 -12.34
CA ASN A 95 -7.92 -15.68 -13.58
C ASN A 95 -8.18 -14.46 -14.49
N MET A 96 -8.69 -13.34 -13.93
CA MET A 96 -8.91 -12.11 -14.72
C MET A 96 -7.60 -11.41 -15.12
N THR A 97 -6.62 -11.37 -14.22
CA THR A 97 -5.28 -10.80 -14.41
C THR A 97 -4.56 -11.47 -15.57
N HIS A 98 -4.59 -12.80 -15.66
CA HIS A 98 -3.87 -13.53 -16.72
C HIS A 98 -4.30 -13.13 -18.14
N THR A 99 -5.60 -12.84 -18.34
CA THR A 99 -6.13 -12.47 -19.66
C THR A 99 -6.07 -10.99 -19.99
N ARG A 100 -6.01 -10.10 -19.00
CA ARG A 100 -6.18 -8.64 -19.21
C ARG A 100 -4.98 -7.79 -18.81
N TYR A 101 -4.09 -8.29 -17.95
CA TYR A 101 -2.96 -7.51 -17.40
C TYR A 101 -1.99 -6.97 -18.45
N ASN A 102 -1.81 -7.69 -19.56
CA ASN A 102 -0.90 -7.28 -20.63
C ASN A 102 -1.56 -6.51 -21.77
N ARG A 103 -2.90 -6.39 -21.78
CA ARG A 103 -3.63 -5.78 -22.90
C ARG A 103 -3.87 -4.28 -22.70
N ASP A 104 -4.02 -3.82 -21.46
CA ASP A 104 -4.41 -2.44 -21.14
C ASP A 104 -3.40 -1.77 -20.19
N ALA A 105 -2.72 -0.71 -20.66
CA ALA A 105 -1.66 -0.04 -19.90
C ALA A 105 -2.14 0.65 -18.62
N TRP A 106 -3.41 1.04 -18.55
CA TRP A 106 -4.03 1.70 -17.39
C TRP A 106 -4.46 0.71 -16.30
N VAL A 107 -4.60 -0.58 -16.63
CA VAL A 107 -5.00 -1.62 -15.67
C VAL A 107 -3.84 -2.02 -14.77
N LYS A 108 -2.60 -1.95 -15.27
CA LYS A 108 -1.38 -2.27 -14.49
C LYS A 108 -1.26 -1.47 -13.19
N PRO A 109 -1.28 -0.13 -13.19
CA PRO A 109 -1.13 0.65 -11.96
C PRO A 109 -2.33 0.45 -11.01
N LEU A 110 -3.55 0.34 -11.53
CA LEU A 110 -4.75 0.11 -10.71
C LEU A 110 -4.73 -1.28 -10.06
N LEU A 111 -4.36 -2.31 -10.82
CA LEU A 111 -4.32 -3.69 -10.36
C LEU A 111 -3.11 -3.93 -9.46
N ASP A 112 -1.96 -3.33 -9.74
CA ASP A 112 -0.80 -3.36 -8.82
C ASP A 112 -1.17 -2.67 -7.51
N THR A 113 -1.91 -1.56 -7.54
CA THR A 113 -2.40 -0.87 -6.35
C THR A 113 -3.41 -1.73 -5.58
N VAL A 114 -4.40 -2.30 -6.27
CA VAL A 114 -5.42 -3.18 -5.66
C VAL A 114 -4.80 -4.49 -5.16
N GLN A 115 -3.88 -5.11 -5.87
CA GLN A 115 -3.13 -6.29 -5.43
C GLN A 115 -2.20 -5.96 -4.28
N PHE A 116 -1.61 -4.77 -4.25
CA PHE A 116 -0.82 -4.27 -3.13
C PHE A 116 -1.69 -4.06 -1.89
N TYR A 117 -2.88 -3.48 -2.02
CA TYR A 117 -3.83 -3.30 -0.91
C TYR A 117 -4.47 -4.60 -0.44
N LEU A 118 -4.82 -5.50 -1.36
CA LEU A 118 -5.37 -6.81 -1.03
C LEU A 118 -4.32 -7.76 -0.46
N ALA A 119 -3.06 -7.64 -0.90
CA ALA A 119 -1.96 -8.28 -0.22
C ALA A 119 -1.87 -7.71 1.20
N SER A 120 -1.68 -6.40 1.36
CA SER A 120 -1.39 -5.79 2.66
C SER A 120 -2.52 -5.83 3.70
N SER A 121 -3.80 -5.90 3.32
CA SER A 121 -4.94 -5.76 4.25
C SER A 121 -5.40 -7.05 4.98
N ASP A 122 -4.82 -8.21 4.70
CA ASP A 122 -5.32 -9.49 5.20
C ASP A 122 -4.49 -10.04 6.38
N SER A 123 -5.13 -10.45 7.48
CA SER A 123 -4.44 -11.06 8.65
C SER A 123 -3.83 -12.43 8.32
N THR A 124 -4.36 -13.10 7.31
CA THR A 124 -3.76 -14.31 6.71
C THR A 124 -2.55 -13.98 5.82
N LEU A 125 -2.31 -12.71 5.47
CA LEU A 125 -1.11 -12.32 4.71
C LEU A 125 0.16 -12.48 5.54
N GLU A 126 0.20 -12.12 6.82
CA GLU A 126 1.46 -12.23 7.60
C GLU A 126 1.98 -13.68 7.59
N GLU A 127 1.09 -14.66 7.77
CA GLU A 127 1.42 -16.09 7.66
C GLU A 127 1.79 -16.50 6.22
N ASN A 128 1.07 -16.01 5.21
CA ASN A 128 1.38 -16.30 3.80
C ASN A 128 2.68 -15.62 3.34
N LEU A 129 3.02 -14.44 3.86
CA LEU A 129 4.21 -13.70 3.53
C LEU A 129 5.42 -14.32 4.22
N LYS A 130 5.25 -14.76 5.48
CA LYS A 130 6.22 -15.59 6.19
C LYS A 130 6.49 -16.91 5.46
N SER A 131 5.45 -17.58 4.94
CA SER A 131 5.63 -18.81 4.16
C SER A 131 6.32 -18.55 2.81
N LEU A 132 5.99 -17.46 2.11
CA LEU A 132 6.67 -17.04 0.88
C LEU A 132 8.14 -16.65 1.11
N VAL A 133 8.43 -15.93 2.19
CA VAL A 133 9.81 -15.62 2.64
C VAL A 133 10.57 -16.90 2.90
N SER A 134 9.95 -17.85 3.61
CA SER A 134 10.59 -19.09 4.03
C SER A 134 10.86 -20.05 2.87
N PHE A 135 9.90 -20.20 1.93
CA PHE A 135 9.92 -21.26 0.92
C PHE A 135 10.22 -20.79 -0.51
N SER A 136 9.82 -19.58 -0.89
CA SER A 136 9.84 -19.14 -2.30
C SER A 136 10.85 -18.02 -2.57
N TYR A 137 11.15 -17.19 -1.58
CA TYR A 137 12.05 -16.05 -1.76
C TYR A 137 13.46 -16.50 -2.13
N GLY A 138 13.97 -16.04 -3.28
CA GLY A 138 15.32 -16.34 -3.77
C GLY A 138 15.64 -17.83 -3.96
N VAL A 139 14.63 -18.71 -3.93
CA VAL A 139 14.73 -20.15 -4.20
C VAL A 139 14.47 -20.41 -5.67
N SER A 140 15.30 -21.24 -6.33
CA SER A 140 15.07 -21.69 -7.71
C SER A 140 14.67 -20.56 -8.68
N MET A 141 15.50 -19.52 -8.77
CA MET A 141 15.24 -18.29 -9.54
C MET A 141 15.03 -18.50 -11.05
N GLU A 142 15.33 -19.71 -11.54
CA GLU A 142 15.01 -20.17 -12.89
C GLU A 142 13.49 -20.26 -13.10
N MET A 143 12.73 -20.56 -12.04
CA MET A 143 11.28 -20.62 -12.07
C MET A 143 10.68 -19.21 -12.06
N GLU A 144 9.84 -18.92 -13.05
CA GLU A 144 9.20 -17.61 -13.23
C GLU A 144 8.37 -17.17 -12.01
N GLU A 145 7.74 -18.12 -11.31
CA GLU A 145 6.94 -17.86 -10.12
C GLU A 145 7.79 -17.35 -8.95
N ASN A 146 8.87 -18.04 -8.60
CA ASN A 146 9.76 -17.63 -7.50
C ASN A 146 10.48 -16.31 -7.80
N ARG A 147 10.84 -16.07 -9.07
CA ARG A 147 11.42 -14.78 -9.49
C ARG A 147 10.46 -13.62 -9.28
N LYS A 148 9.18 -13.83 -9.60
CA LYS A 148 8.12 -12.83 -9.37
C LYS A 148 7.87 -12.60 -7.88
N VAL A 149 7.83 -13.66 -7.08
CA VAL A 149 7.69 -13.55 -5.61
C VAL A 149 8.86 -12.76 -5.02
N THR A 150 10.09 -13.07 -5.42
CA THR A 150 11.29 -12.38 -4.96
C THR A 150 11.25 -10.89 -5.33
N ALA A 151 10.97 -10.57 -6.60
CA ALA A 151 10.89 -9.18 -7.07
C ALA A 151 9.73 -8.40 -6.43
N MET A 152 8.60 -9.06 -6.14
CA MET A 152 7.48 -8.48 -5.42
C MET A 152 7.88 -8.15 -3.99
N LEU A 153 8.53 -9.10 -3.29
CA LEU A 153 8.92 -8.93 -1.90
C LEU A 153 10.02 -7.86 -1.73
N ASP A 154 10.99 -7.81 -2.63
CA ASP A 154 12.04 -6.78 -2.63
C ASP A 154 11.44 -5.37 -2.78
N LYS A 155 10.45 -5.21 -3.67
CA LYS A 155 9.71 -3.96 -3.84
C LYS A 155 8.90 -3.61 -2.60
N LEU A 156 8.19 -4.59 -2.03
CA LEU A 156 7.39 -4.40 -0.83
C LEU A 156 8.26 -3.86 0.31
N GLN A 157 9.37 -4.55 0.61
CA GLN A 157 10.32 -4.17 1.66
C GLN A 157 10.93 -2.79 1.42
N PHE A 158 11.29 -2.48 0.17
CA PHE A 158 11.85 -1.18 -0.19
C PHE A 158 10.85 -0.02 0.01
N TYR A 159 9.62 -0.15 -0.50
CA TYR A 159 8.64 0.95 -0.47
C TYR A 159 7.95 1.08 0.88
N GLN A 160 7.70 -0.04 1.54
CA GLN A 160 6.99 -0.08 2.82
C GLN A 160 7.92 -0.04 4.02
N GLN A 161 9.24 -0.03 3.79
CA GLN A 161 10.22 0.10 4.86
C GLN A 161 10.01 -0.97 5.95
N CYS A 162 9.71 -2.19 5.52
CA CYS A 162 9.47 -3.37 6.34
C CYS A 162 10.47 -4.49 6.00
N CYS A 163 10.53 -5.53 6.83
CA CYS A 163 11.36 -6.71 6.54
C CYS A 163 10.72 -8.01 7.04
N GLY A 164 10.63 -8.99 6.15
CA GLY A 164 9.93 -10.25 6.42
C GLY A 164 8.40 -10.12 6.36
N GLY A 165 7.71 -11.12 6.92
CA GLY A 165 6.26 -11.11 7.08
C GLY A 165 5.85 -10.47 8.41
N GLU A 166 6.44 -10.97 9.49
CA GLU A 166 6.25 -10.57 10.88
C GLU A 166 7.51 -9.90 11.44
N SER A 167 8.69 -10.40 11.05
CA SER A 167 9.97 -9.93 11.60
C SER A 167 11.11 -10.17 10.60
N PRO A 168 12.20 -9.38 10.67
CA PRO A 168 13.44 -9.71 9.94
C PRO A 168 13.93 -11.14 10.20
N ARG A 169 13.58 -11.73 11.35
CA ARG A 169 13.89 -13.11 11.72
C ARG A 169 13.18 -14.16 10.89
N ASP A 170 12.19 -13.80 10.07
CA ASP A 170 11.53 -14.75 9.17
C ASP A 170 12.48 -15.32 8.10
N TYR A 171 13.58 -14.61 7.84
CA TYR A 171 14.67 -15.10 7.00
C TYR A 171 15.52 -16.17 7.69
N LEU A 172 15.56 -16.19 9.02
CA LEU A 172 16.30 -17.19 9.78
C LEU A 172 15.69 -18.58 9.48
N ASN A 173 16.55 -19.51 9.05
CA ASN A 173 16.15 -20.86 8.63
C ASN A 173 15.27 -20.93 7.36
N SER A 174 15.11 -19.83 6.61
CA SER A 174 14.51 -19.89 5.26
C SER A 174 15.42 -20.66 4.30
N PHE A 175 14.83 -21.22 3.23
CA PHE A 175 15.61 -21.87 2.17
C PHE A 175 16.67 -20.93 1.57
N TRP A 176 16.34 -19.65 1.43
CA TRP A 176 17.28 -18.62 1.00
C TRP A 176 18.49 -18.48 1.92
N PHE A 177 18.26 -18.41 3.23
CA PHE A 177 19.32 -18.27 4.23
C PHE A 177 20.27 -19.47 4.23
N ILE A 178 19.71 -20.68 4.17
CA ILE A 178 20.48 -21.93 4.10
C ILE A 178 21.32 -21.96 2.83
N THR A 179 20.70 -21.76 1.66
CA THR A 179 21.40 -21.82 0.36
C THR A 179 22.47 -20.74 0.20
N ASN A 180 22.26 -19.54 0.74
CA ASN A 180 23.30 -18.51 0.76
C ASN A 180 24.48 -18.88 1.65
N THR A 181 24.19 -19.44 2.82
CA THR A 181 25.23 -19.91 3.75
C THR A 181 26.06 -21.02 3.13
N GLU A 182 25.42 -21.98 2.43
CA GLU A 182 26.10 -23.04 1.68
C GLU A 182 26.99 -22.50 0.56
N ARG A 183 26.60 -21.39 -0.08
CA ARG A 183 27.44 -20.68 -1.07
C ARG A 183 28.58 -19.88 -0.46
N GLY A 184 28.74 -19.87 0.86
CA GLY A 184 29.76 -19.12 1.58
C GLY A 184 29.40 -17.66 1.86
N THR A 185 28.17 -17.24 1.54
CA THR A 185 27.68 -15.88 1.80
C THR A 185 26.93 -15.85 3.12
N ARG A 186 27.40 -15.08 4.11
CA ARG A 186 26.71 -14.90 5.39
C ARG A 186 25.86 -13.63 5.37
N SER A 187 24.61 -13.74 4.94
CA SER A 187 23.62 -12.66 5.02
C SER A 187 22.38 -13.12 5.79
N PHE A 188 22.03 -12.40 6.84
CA PHE A 188 20.87 -12.66 7.69
C PHE A 188 19.56 -12.15 7.08
N VAL A 189 19.62 -11.07 6.30
CA VAL A 189 18.47 -10.49 5.58
C VAL A 189 18.89 -10.03 4.19
N PRO A 190 17.96 -9.91 3.22
CA PRO A 190 18.28 -9.37 1.91
C PRO A 190 18.55 -7.85 1.94
N PRO A 191 19.26 -7.31 0.94
CA PRO A 191 19.56 -5.88 0.88
C PRO A 191 18.32 -4.97 0.85
N SER A 192 17.18 -5.44 0.36
CA SER A 192 15.89 -4.72 0.35
C SER A 192 15.36 -4.42 1.75
N CYS A 193 15.70 -5.23 2.76
CA CYS A 193 15.35 -5.00 4.17
C CYS A 193 16.18 -3.89 4.84
N CYS A 194 17.32 -3.53 4.26
CA CYS A 194 18.20 -2.52 4.84
C CYS A 194 17.64 -1.13 4.62
N ARG A 195 17.95 -0.20 5.54
CA ARG A 195 17.69 1.22 5.33
C ARG A 195 18.46 1.71 4.12
N GLN A 196 17.74 2.30 3.17
CA GLN A 196 18.25 2.66 1.85
C GLN A 196 18.75 4.10 1.81
N SER A 197 19.84 4.33 1.10
CA SER A 197 20.27 5.68 0.72
C SER A 197 19.28 6.29 -0.28
N GLN A 198 19.34 7.61 -0.47
CA GLN A 198 18.51 8.30 -1.47
C GLN A 198 18.73 7.81 -2.91
N MET A 199 19.86 7.15 -3.18
CA MET A 199 20.19 6.58 -4.48
C MET A 199 19.60 5.18 -4.68
N GLY A 200 19.10 4.54 -3.61
CA GLY A 200 18.49 3.22 -3.66
C GLY A 200 17.25 3.18 -4.56
N ARG A 201 17.05 2.02 -5.18
CA ARG A 201 15.85 1.68 -5.95
C ARG A 201 15.42 0.27 -5.55
N ALA A 202 14.13 -0.04 -5.72
CA ALA A 202 13.62 -1.38 -5.41
C ALA A 202 14.28 -2.50 -6.23
N TRP A 203 14.70 -2.22 -7.48
CA TRP A 203 15.43 -3.16 -8.33
C TRP A 203 16.95 -3.09 -8.19
N ALA A 204 17.45 -2.12 -7.41
CA ALA A 204 18.87 -1.91 -7.15
C ALA A 204 19.04 -1.28 -5.76
N PRO A 205 18.91 -2.08 -4.69
CA PRO A 205 19.08 -1.60 -3.32
C PRO A 205 20.47 -0.98 -3.12
N ALA A 206 20.51 0.13 -2.40
CA ALA A 206 21.74 0.82 -2.01
C ALA A 206 21.68 1.12 -0.50
N PRO A 207 22.00 0.13 0.36
CA PRO A 207 21.98 0.29 1.81
C PRO A 207 22.85 1.47 2.27
N ILE A 208 22.37 2.23 3.25
CA ILE A 208 23.17 3.28 3.92
C ILE A 208 24.37 2.63 4.61
N ASP A 209 24.12 1.50 5.28
CA ASP A 209 25.13 0.68 5.90
C ASP A 209 25.35 -0.59 5.05
N PRO A 210 26.52 -0.75 4.41
CA PRO A 210 26.81 -1.90 3.57
C PRO A 210 26.90 -3.22 4.36
N MET A 211 27.12 -3.18 5.67
CA MET A 211 27.21 -4.36 6.53
C MET A 211 25.86 -4.76 7.16
N CYS A 212 24.80 -4.00 6.92
CA CYS A 212 23.45 -4.23 7.41
C CYS A 212 22.97 -5.69 7.29
N THR A 213 23.27 -6.36 6.17
CA THR A 213 22.85 -7.75 5.94
C THR A 213 23.64 -8.78 6.76
N THR A 214 24.75 -8.40 7.36
CA THR A 214 25.71 -9.29 8.03
C THR A 214 25.73 -9.12 9.55
N TYR A 215 25.06 -8.11 10.09
CA TYR A 215 24.93 -7.96 11.53
C TYR A 215 24.05 -9.05 12.14
N ALA A 216 24.39 -9.47 13.35
CA ALA A 216 23.56 -10.41 14.11
C ALA A 216 22.23 -9.73 14.49
N TYR A 217 21.12 -10.49 14.42
CA TYR A 217 19.75 -10.00 14.65
C TYR A 217 19.58 -9.15 15.92
N ASP A 218 20.24 -9.52 17.02
CA ASP A 218 20.07 -8.87 18.33
C ASP A 218 21.10 -7.78 18.61
N SER A 219 21.92 -7.42 17.62
CA SER A 219 22.89 -6.35 17.76
C SER A 219 22.25 -4.97 17.58
N GLN A 220 22.77 -3.97 18.29
CA GLN A 220 22.34 -2.59 18.12
C GLN A 220 22.57 -2.10 16.67
N ALA A 221 23.65 -2.55 16.03
CA ALA A 221 23.94 -2.24 14.64
C ALA A 221 22.85 -2.76 13.69
N PHE A 222 22.38 -4.00 13.88
CA PHE A 222 21.27 -4.57 13.10
C PHE A 222 19.98 -3.77 13.28
N ALA A 223 19.58 -3.51 14.53
CA ALA A 223 18.36 -2.76 14.83
C ALA A 223 18.35 -1.33 14.24
N SER A 224 19.53 -0.71 14.13
CA SER A 224 19.68 0.64 13.57
C SER A 224 19.72 0.70 12.03
N SER A 225 20.09 -0.42 11.38
CA SER A 225 20.37 -0.48 9.94
C SER A 225 19.31 -1.24 9.14
N VAL A 226 18.51 -2.09 9.78
CA VAL A 226 17.44 -2.90 9.15
C VAL A 226 16.06 -2.32 9.49
N HIS A 227 15.12 -2.43 8.56
CA HIS A 227 13.72 -2.15 8.80
C HIS A 227 13.09 -3.22 9.70
N ASN A 228 12.58 -2.83 10.86
CA ASN A 228 11.95 -3.73 11.83
C ASN A 228 10.42 -3.59 11.89
N VAL A 229 9.84 -2.78 11.00
CA VAL A 229 8.39 -2.55 10.91
C VAL A 229 7.74 -3.78 10.29
N VAL A 230 6.59 -4.18 10.85
CA VAL A 230 5.82 -5.33 10.35
C VAL A 230 4.95 -4.89 9.17
N SER A 231 4.77 -5.77 8.18
CA SER A 231 3.97 -5.45 6.98
C SER A 231 2.52 -5.05 7.31
N ALA A 232 1.92 -5.57 8.40
CA ALA A 232 0.57 -5.18 8.84
C ALA A 232 0.48 -3.78 9.49
N GLU A 233 1.52 -3.32 10.19
CA GLU A 233 1.57 -1.95 10.72
C GLU A 233 1.55 -0.94 9.56
N VAL A 234 2.24 -1.27 8.48
CA VAL A 234 2.24 -0.45 7.27
C VAL A 234 0.87 -0.45 6.59
N ALA A 235 0.23 -1.62 6.47
CA ALA A 235 -1.12 -1.73 5.91
C ALA A 235 -2.14 -0.85 6.64
N ASN A 236 -2.07 -0.82 7.99
CA ASN A 236 -2.92 0.03 8.82
C ASN A 236 -2.63 1.52 8.57
N SER A 237 -1.36 1.92 8.45
CA SER A 237 -0.98 3.31 8.18
C SER A 237 -1.43 3.80 6.80
N VAL A 238 -1.44 2.94 5.77
CA VAL A 238 -1.86 3.34 4.41
C VAL A 238 -3.38 3.35 4.28
N LEU A 239 -4.11 2.49 5.02
CA LEU A 239 -5.57 2.53 5.10
C LEU A 239 -6.08 3.90 5.61
N GLU A 240 -5.32 4.55 6.49
CA GLU A 240 -5.60 5.90 6.98
C GLU A 240 -5.38 6.99 5.90
N THR A 241 -4.49 6.75 4.93
CA THR A 241 -4.11 7.74 3.91
C THR A 241 -4.95 7.70 2.63
N LEU A 242 -5.66 6.61 2.35
CA LEU A 242 -6.32 6.40 1.05
C LEU A 242 -7.81 6.72 0.96
N GLY A 243 -8.38 7.38 1.96
CA GLY A 243 -9.70 7.98 1.83
C GLY A 243 -9.61 9.48 1.51
N PRO A 244 -10.06 9.98 0.34
CA PRO A 244 -10.45 11.39 0.21
C PRO A 244 -11.61 11.78 1.17
N MET A 245 -12.17 10.83 1.93
CA MET A 245 -13.14 11.02 3.01
C MET A 245 -12.59 10.70 4.42
N GLY A 246 -11.31 10.33 4.57
CA GLY A 246 -10.71 9.91 5.86
C GLY A 246 -10.68 11.02 6.91
N GLY A 247 -10.61 12.28 6.49
CA GLY A 247 -10.65 13.44 7.40
C GLY A 247 -11.99 13.60 8.14
N VAL A 248 -13.11 13.25 7.49
CA VAL A 248 -14.45 13.35 8.08
C VAL A 248 -14.70 12.20 9.06
N PHE A 249 -14.26 10.99 8.72
CA PHE A 249 -14.33 9.84 9.62
C PHE A 249 -13.40 9.97 10.84
N ARG A 250 -12.24 10.63 10.71
CA ARG A 250 -11.34 10.89 11.83
C ARG A 250 -11.93 11.89 12.83
N LEU A 251 -12.65 12.92 12.36
CA LEU A 251 -13.41 13.79 13.25
C LEU A 251 -14.54 13.03 13.95
N LEU A 252 -15.27 12.16 13.22
CA LEU A 252 -16.36 11.38 13.79
C LEU A 252 -15.88 10.35 14.83
N TRP A 253 -14.73 9.69 14.59
CA TRP A 253 -14.09 8.77 15.53
C TRP A 253 -13.54 9.48 16.77
N LEU A 254 -12.90 10.66 16.61
CA LEU A 254 -12.44 11.48 17.76
C LEU A 254 -13.60 12.03 18.59
N LEU A 255 -14.74 12.34 17.96
CA LEU A 255 -15.96 12.75 18.65
C LEU A 255 -16.66 11.57 19.35
N LEU A 256 -16.63 10.37 18.75
CA LEU A 256 -17.16 9.14 19.37
C LEU A 256 -16.28 8.64 20.54
N ASP A 257 -14.95 8.77 20.46
CA ASP A 257 -14.05 8.43 21.58
C ASP A 257 -14.18 9.40 22.77
N SER A 258 -14.55 10.67 22.50
CA SER A 258 -14.90 11.63 23.57
C SER A 258 -16.27 11.35 24.20
N ALA A 259 -17.21 10.76 23.46
CA ALA A 259 -18.54 10.39 23.97
C ALA A 259 -18.54 9.10 24.79
N HIS A 260 -17.52 8.26 24.65
CA HIS A 260 -17.37 7.02 25.43
C HIS A 260 -16.55 7.21 26.72
N ARG A 261 -16.09 8.44 26.98
CA ARG A 261 -15.27 8.84 28.13
C ARG A 261 -15.96 9.89 29.03
N ILE A 262 -17.29 9.94 28.96
CA ILE A 262 -18.23 10.61 29.89
C ILE A 262 -19.26 9.55 30.30
#